data_AF-A0A970CNP4-F1
#
_entry.id   AF-A0A970CNP4-F1
#
_cell.length_a   1.000
_cell.length_b   1.000
_cell.length_c   1.000
_cell.angle_alpha   90.00
_cell.angle_beta   90.00
_cell.angle_gamma   90.00
#
_symmetry.space_group_name_H-M   'P 1'
#
loop_
_entity.id
_entity.type
_entity.pdbx_description
1 polymer ?
#
loop_
_entity_poly.entity_id
_entity_poly.type
_entity_poly.pdbx_seq_one_letter_code
_entity_poly.pdbx_strand_id
1 'polypeptide(L)'
;MGIFERLINPIVDRYIKKMFTNEYGNNPIIALTMLKKLGVKDVIEAEIRAETGKVLSRPYGSDIKFSPWEKLLLNPRQLFMFPTPSVKEIQTKVVIGKRCKKPLVLDMPIMLTGMSYGGSLSSSISIALAKSSSLAGTCCNTGESTLMKEVRKYGNKVIGQFNRADLMKENDLKKLDAIEIQLGQGAWGGAVESITYSYDIDEKIREDWGLKEGEDRLFKARMKDIQNAEDLRKMVRKFKNNYDVPIGVKIASTDFIEKELDVITSTECDYIVIDGCEGGTANSAPTLEDHLGLPTLYALMRTVKYLEEHKIRDKFDLIIAGGLTNPGIFLKALALGANAVYIGSIALMAAVHNQVTKTLPDVPPTQLILNNGTFKDKLDIEEAAKSLANFLLSCNEEMKLALQAMSKKNIEELSKEDLVSLDKEISDYFEINYVFRKK
;
A
#
# COMPACT_ATOMS: atom_id res chain seq x y z
N MET A 1 39.47 -1.07 -23.64
CA MET A 1 39.27 -2.52 -23.54
C MET A 1 39.85 -2.96 -22.19
N GLY A 2 39.00 -2.95 -21.17
CA GLY A 2 39.39 -2.79 -19.76
C GLY A 2 39.84 -4.10 -19.10
N ILE A 3 40.55 -3.99 -17.98
CA ILE A 3 40.99 -5.10 -17.12
C ILE A 3 39.85 -6.10 -16.82
N PHE A 4 38.60 -5.60 -16.81
CA PHE A 4 37.38 -6.37 -16.63
C PHE A 4 37.11 -7.39 -17.76
N GLU A 5 37.33 -7.03 -19.04
CA GLU A 5 37.19 -7.97 -20.17
C GLU A 5 38.23 -9.09 -20.11
N ARG A 6 39.47 -8.79 -19.68
CA ARG A 6 40.54 -9.78 -19.56
C ARG A 6 40.28 -10.82 -18.46
N LEU A 7 39.49 -10.47 -17.44
CA LEU A 7 39.13 -11.36 -16.32
C LEU A 7 37.86 -12.19 -16.60
N ILE A 8 36.88 -11.61 -17.31
CA ILE A 8 35.61 -12.28 -17.61
C ILE A 8 35.75 -13.29 -18.74
N ASN A 9 36.52 -12.96 -19.79
CA ASN A 9 36.63 -13.80 -20.99
C ASN A 9 37.06 -15.24 -20.68
N PRO A 10 38.08 -15.53 -19.84
CA PRO A 10 38.47 -16.92 -19.56
C PRO A 10 37.40 -17.73 -18.83
N ILE A 11 36.59 -17.08 -17.99
CA ILE A 11 35.50 -17.74 -17.25
C ILE A 11 34.35 -18.03 -18.21
N VAL A 12 33.92 -17.02 -18.98
CA VAL A 12 32.86 -17.16 -19.97
C VAL A 12 33.24 -18.18 -21.04
N ASP A 13 34.45 -18.11 -21.59
CA ASP A 13 34.97 -19.06 -22.57
C ASP A 13 34.97 -20.49 -22.04
N ARG A 14 35.32 -20.68 -20.75
CA ARG A 14 35.28 -22.00 -20.11
C ARG A 14 33.85 -22.53 -19.98
N TYR A 15 32.90 -21.68 -19.59
CA TYR A 15 31.48 -22.06 -19.51
C TYR A 15 30.89 -22.37 -20.88
N ILE A 16 31.15 -21.51 -21.88
CA ILE A 16 30.73 -21.69 -23.26
C ILE A 16 31.31 -22.99 -23.83
N LYS A 17 32.62 -23.23 -23.66
CA LYS A 17 33.24 -24.49 -24.11
C LYS A 17 32.56 -25.70 -23.47
N LYS A 18 32.35 -25.69 -22.15
CA LYS A 18 31.62 -26.76 -21.45
C LYS A 18 30.20 -26.95 -21.98
N MET A 19 29.49 -25.87 -22.33
CA MET A 19 28.15 -25.95 -22.91
C MET A 19 28.13 -26.61 -24.29
N PHE A 20 29.19 -26.49 -25.09
CA PHE A 20 29.26 -27.12 -26.41
C PHE A 20 29.93 -28.50 -26.42
N THR A 21 30.73 -28.85 -25.40
CA THR A 21 31.51 -30.10 -25.40
C THR A 21 31.05 -31.15 -24.39
N ASN A 22 30.33 -30.78 -23.32
CA ASN A 22 29.89 -31.75 -22.32
C ASN A 22 28.68 -32.55 -22.80
N GLU A 23 28.61 -33.83 -22.39
CA GLU A 23 27.38 -34.63 -22.51
C GLU A 23 26.19 -33.91 -21.88
N TYR A 24 25.01 -34.07 -22.48
CA TYR A 24 23.83 -33.28 -22.14
C TYR A 24 23.51 -33.32 -20.63
N GLY A 25 23.59 -34.50 -19.99
CA GLY A 25 23.33 -34.69 -18.55
C GLY A 25 24.28 -33.95 -17.61
N ASN A 26 25.48 -33.59 -18.06
CA ASN A 26 26.50 -32.86 -17.31
C ASN A 26 26.75 -31.46 -17.91
N ASN A 27 25.83 -31.00 -18.76
CA ASN A 27 25.96 -29.74 -19.47
C ASN A 27 25.46 -28.58 -18.59
N PRO A 28 26.23 -27.47 -18.46
CA PRO A 28 25.80 -26.30 -17.69
C PRO A 28 24.44 -25.73 -18.10
N ILE A 29 23.97 -25.97 -19.34
CA ILE A 29 22.64 -25.56 -19.80
C ILE A 29 21.48 -26.16 -18.98
N ILE A 30 21.72 -27.28 -18.28
CA ILE A 30 20.74 -27.87 -17.36
C ILE A 30 20.38 -26.88 -16.25
N ALA A 31 21.33 -26.08 -15.76
CA ALA A 31 21.04 -25.06 -14.75
C ALA A 31 20.03 -24.03 -15.28
N LEU A 32 20.15 -23.61 -16.55
CA LEU A 32 19.17 -22.72 -17.17
C LEU A 32 17.79 -23.39 -17.33
N THR A 33 17.78 -24.67 -17.72
CA THR A 33 16.53 -25.46 -17.81
C THR A 33 15.85 -25.58 -16.45
N MET A 34 16.62 -25.84 -15.39
CA MET A 34 16.15 -25.89 -14.02
C MET A 34 15.56 -24.55 -13.59
N LEU A 35 16.29 -23.44 -13.79
CA LEU A 35 15.80 -22.09 -13.44
C LEU A 35 14.53 -21.71 -14.20
N LYS A 36 14.41 -22.12 -15.48
CA LYS A 36 13.19 -21.90 -16.27
C LYS A 36 12.01 -22.75 -15.78
N LYS A 37 12.27 -23.99 -15.35
CA LYS A 37 11.23 -24.92 -14.85
C LYS A 37 10.74 -24.53 -13.46
N LEU A 38 11.66 -24.17 -12.57
CA LEU A 38 11.38 -23.93 -11.16
C LEU A 38 11.14 -22.45 -10.83
N GLY A 39 11.67 -21.52 -11.63
CA GLY A 39 11.69 -20.10 -11.29
C GLY A 39 12.98 -19.71 -10.55
N VAL A 40 13.61 -18.60 -10.94
CA VAL A 40 14.85 -18.11 -10.30
C VAL A 40 14.61 -17.75 -8.84
N LYS A 41 13.50 -17.03 -8.58
CA LYS A 41 13.07 -16.64 -7.23
C LYS A 41 12.92 -17.87 -6.35
N ASP A 42 12.13 -18.85 -6.80
CA ASP A 42 11.78 -20.04 -6.03
C ASP A 42 13.00 -20.90 -5.70
N VAL A 43 13.98 -20.99 -6.61
CA VAL A 43 15.26 -21.68 -6.36
C VAL A 43 16.07 -20.96 -5.28
N ILE A 44 16.27 -19.64 -5.39
CA ILE A 44 17.01 -18.86 -4.36
C ILE A 44 16.32 -18.98 -3.01
N GLU A 45 14.99 -18.86 -3.01
CA GLU A 45 14.14 -19.01 -1.86
C GLU A 45 14.27 -20.41 -1.21
N ALA A 46 14.40 -21.47 -2.02
CA ALA A 46 14.63 -22.83 -1.54
C ALA A 46 16.03 -23.00 -0.92
N GLU A 47 17.07 -22.43 -1.54
CA GLU A 47 18.44 -22.47 -1.02
C GLU A 47 18.56 -21.75 0.33
N ILE A 48 17.96 -20.56 0.49
CA ILE A 48 17.97 -19.84 1.78
C ILE A 48 17.24 -20.65 2.86
N ARG A 49 16.13 -21.32 2.50
CA ARG A 49 15.42 -22.22 3.42
C ARG A 49 16.28 -23.42 3.79
N ALA A 50 17.00 -24.01 2.83
CA ALA A 50 17.88 -25.17 3.07
C ALA A 50 19.05 -24.81 4.01
N GLU A 51 19.64 -23.63 3.85
CA GLU A 51 20.73 -23.13 4.68
C GLU A 51 20.27 -22.80 6.11
N THR A 52 19.12 -22.14 6.24
CA THR A 52 18.72 -21.54 7.53
C THR A 52 17.72 -22.37 8.33
N GLY A 53 16.90 -23.19 7.66
CA GLY A 53 15.75 -23.88 8.26
C GLY A 53 14.67 -22.94 8.82
N LYS A 54 14.70 -21.65 8.46
CA LYS A 54 13.83 -20.59 9.02
C LYS A 54 12.80 -20.09 7.99
N VAL A 55 11.73 -19.48 8.51
CA VAL A 55 10.76 -18.76 7.68
C VAL A 55 11.47 -17.59 7.01
N LEU A 56 11.26 -17.42 5.70
CA LEU A 56 11.84 -16.32 4.95
C LEU A 56 11.19 -14.99 5.32
N SER A 57 11.99 -13.94 5.16
CA SER A 57 11.64 -12.56 5.41
C SER A 57 11.73 -11.77 4.10
N ARG A 58 10.60 -11.60 3.40
CA ARG A 58 10.56 -10.93 2.10
C ARG A 58 9.99 -9.51 2.23
N PRO A 59 10.65 -8.48 1.68
CA PRO A 59 10.11 -7.13 1.61
C PRO A 59 9.24 -6.92 0.35
N TYR A 60 8.49 -5.82 0.35
CA TYR A 60 7.63 -5.29 -0.72
C TYR A 60 6.34 -6.06 -1.07
N GLY A 61 6.13 -7.26 -0.55
CA GLY A 61 4.94 -8.05 -0.88
C GLY A 61 5.10 -8.87 -2.16
N SER A 62 3.96 -9.34 -2.69
CA SER A 62 3.95 -10.18 -3.90
C SER A 62 4.42 -9.42 -5.14
N ASP A 63 5.19 -10.09 -5.99
CA ASP A 63 5.52 -9.63 -7.34
C ASP A 63 4.48 -10.06 -8.39
N ILE A 64 3.47 -10.84 -7.99
CA ILE A 64 2.41 -11.33 -8.86
C ILE A 64 1.36 -10.22 -9.04
N LYS A 65 1.08 -9.89 -10.31
CA LYS A 65 0.01 -8.94 -10.68
C LYS A 65 -1.30 -9.69 -10.83
N PHE A 66 -2.12 -9.66 -9.79
CA PHE A 66 -3.40 -10.36 -9.79
C PHE A 66 -4.55 -9.51 -10.32
N SER A 67 -4.50 -8.18 -10.13
CA SER A 67 -5.54 -7.26 -10.59
C SER A 67 -5.27 -6.80 -12.03
N PRO A 68 -6.08 -7.23 -13.03
CA PRO A 68 -5.85 -6.87 -14.44
C PRO A 68 -6.35 -5.45 -14.77
N TRP A 69 -5.78 -4.44 -14.12
CA TRP A 69 -6.14 -3.03 -14.31
C TRP A 69 -5.98 -2.57 -15.77
N GLU A 70 -5.12 -3.22 -16.55
CA GLU A 70 -4.90 -2.98 -17.98
C GLU A 70 -6.10 -3.33 -18.86
N LYS A 71 -7.00 -4.21 -18.39
CA LYS A 71 -8.24 -4.56 -19.11
C LYS A 71 -9.33 -3.48 -18.99
N LEU A 72 -9.16 -2.51 -18.10
CA LEU A 72 -10.07 -1.39 -17.89
C LEU A 72 -9.44 -0.13 -18.49
N LEU A 73 -10.18 0.64 -19.28
CA LEU A 73 -9.73 1.90 -19.87
C LEU A 73 -10.67 3.04 -19.47
N LEU A 74 -10.09 4.23 -19.32
CA LEU A 74 -10.82 5.49 -19.13
C LEU A 74 -11.39 5.95 -20.49
N ASN A 75 -12.59 6.50 -20.50
CA ASN A 75 -13.34 6.78 -21.71
C ASN A 75 -13.40 8.29 -22.03
N PRO A 76 -12.60 8.80 -23.00
CA PRO A 76 -12.59 10.23 -23.35
C PRO A 76 -13.88 10.66 -24.05
N ARG A 77 -14.17 11.97 -23.99
CA ARG A 77 -15.35 12.60 -24.59
C ARG A 77 -14.94 13.79 -25.46
N GLN A 78 -15.64 14.01 -26.58
CA GLN A 78 -15.22 14.98 -27.60
C GLN A 78 -16.37 15.80 -28.20
N LEU A 79 -17.39 15.14 -28.75
CA LEU A 79 -18.42 15.80 -29.57
C LEU A 79 -19.79 15.87 -28.89
N PHE A 80 -20.23 14.77 -28.26
CA PHE A 80 -21.51 14.74 -27.52
C PHE A 80 -21.39 15.37 -26.13
N MET A 81 -20.16 15.46 -25.63
CA MET A 81 -19.80 16.19 -24.42
C MET A 81 -18.38 16.69 -24.62
N PHE A 82 -18.19 18.00 -24.53
CA PHE A 82 -16.90 18.62 -24.78
C PHE A 82 -15.99 18.46 -23.55
N PRO A 83 -14.67 18.25 -23.73
CA PRO A 83 -13.71 18.31 -22.64
C PRO A 83 -13.85 19.59 -21.81
N THR A 84 -13.53 19.50 -20.53
CA THR A 84 -13.53 20.67 -19.65
C THR A 84 -12.59 21.75 -20.21
N PRO A 85 -13.01 23.03 -20.35
CA PRO A 85 -12.21 24.04 -21.05
C PRO A 85 -10.82 24.27 -20.44
N SER A 86 -10.68 24.13 -19.12
CA SER A 86 -9.42 24.33 -18.42
C SER A 86 -9.23 23.36 -17.27
N VAL A 87 -8.02 22.80 -17.16
CA VAL A 87 -7.56 21.98 -16.02
C VAL A 87 -7.68 22.75 -14.69
N LYS A 88 -7.61 24.08 -14.71
CA LYS A 88 -7.72 24.94 -13.51
C LYS A 88 -9.11 24.91 -12.87
N GLU A 89 -10.14 24.53 -13.62
CA GLU A 89 -11.50 24.36 -13.11
C GLU A 89 -11.72 23.00 -12.43
N ILE A 90 -10.75 22.08 -12.54
CA ILE A 90 -10.91 20.69 -12.09
C ILE A 90 -10.48 20.55 -10.63
N GLN A 91 -11.41 20.05 -9.82
CA GLN A 91 -11.19 19.79 -8.39
C GLN A 91 -10.92 18.31 -8.12
N THR A 92 -9.85 18.04 -7.39
CA THR A 92 -9.44 16.70 -6.94
C THR A 92 -9.60 16.50 -5.43
N LYS A 93 -10.16 17.50 -4.75
CA LYS A 93 -10.36 17.50 -3.31
C LYS A 93 -11.32 16.40 -2.92
N VAL A 94 -11.00 15.65 -1.87
CA VAL A 94 -11.88 14.65 -1.26
C VAL A 94 -12.05 14.90 0.24
N VAL A 95 -13.14 14.41 0.80
CA VAL A 95 -13.46 14.52 2.22
C VAL A 95 -13.79 13.14 2.76
N ILE A 96 -13.00 12.67 3.73
CA ILE A 96 -13.18 11.38 4.40
C ILE A 96 -13.83 11.63 5.77
N GLY A 97 -14.85 10.82 6.09
CA GLY A 97 -15.68 10.96 7.27
C GLY A 97 -16.58 12.18 7.20
N LYS A 98 -17.32 12.35 6.10
CA LYS A 98 -18.20 13.54 5.86
C LYS A 98 -19.21 13.84 6.98
N ARG A 99 -19.54 12.84 7.82
CA ARG A 99 -20.48 12.96 8.96
C ARG A 99 -19.80 13.19 10.31
N CYS A 100 -18.47 13.24 10.36
CA CYS A 100 -17.72 13.56 11.58
C CYS A 100 -17.75 15.06 11.83
N LYS A 101 -17.54 15.46 13.08
CA LYS A 101 -17.44 16.89 13.45
C LYS A 101 -16.20 17.56 12.85
N LYS A 102 -15.10 16.80 12.71
CA LYS A 102 -13.84 17.25 12.09
C LYS A 102 -13.46 16.26 10.98
N PRO A 103 -14.08 16.35 9.80
CA PRO A 103 -13.76 15.44 8.70
C PRO A 103 -12.33 15.65 8.19
N LEU A 104 -11.74 14.58 7.65
CA LEU A 104 -10.42 14.63 7.03
C LEU A 104 -10.53 15.15 5.60
N VAL A 105 -10.07 16.38 5.38
CA VAL A 105 -10.16 17.06 4.08
C VAL A 105 -8.81 17.00 3.36
N LEU A 106 -8.75 16.46 2.15
CA LEU A 106 -7.51 16.27 1.37
C LEU A 106 -7.61 16.96 0.00
N ASP A 107 -6.51 17.53 -0.49
CA ASP A 107 -6.49 18.24 -1.78
C ASP A 107 -6.46 17.29 -3.00
N MET A 108 -6.19 16.02 -2.74
CA MET A 108 -6.16 14.94 -3.72
C MET A 108 -6.65 13.62 -3.10
N PRO A 109 -7.10 12.64 -3.90
CA PRO A 109 -7.56 11.34 -3.41
C PRO A 109 -6.42 10.34 -3.17
N ILE A 110 -5.16 10.78 -3.25
CA ILE A 110 -3.98 9.93 -3.07
C ILE A 110 -3.48 10.09 -1.63
N MET A 111 -3.47 9.01 -0.86
CA MET A 111 -3.08 8.98 0.55
C MET A 111 -1.86 8.09 0.76
N LEU A 112 -0.99 8.43 1.71
CA LEU A 112 0.11 7.54 2.11
C LEU A 112 -0.41 6.53 3.14
N THR A 113 -0.25 5.23 2.85
CA THR A 113 -0.74 4.16 3.73
C THR A 113 0.07 4.02 5.01
N GLY A 114 -0.48 3.30 5.99
CA GLY A 114 0.17 3.07 7.27
C GLY A 114 1.38 2.17 7.14
N MET A 115 2.56 2.69 7.47
CA MET A 115 3.82 1.96 7.47
C MET A 115 4.56 2.25 8.78
N SER A 116 4.74 1.21 9.61
CA SER A 116 5.18 1.34 11.01
C SER A 116 6.60 1.89 11.14
N TYR A 117 6.79 2.96 11.93
CA TYR A 117 8.11 3.37 12.42
C TYR A 117 8.68 2.32 13.39
N GLY A 118 9.93 1.90 13.16
CA GLY A 118 10.66 0.93 13.97
C GLY A 118 10.39 -0.51 13.55
N GLY A 119 9.12 -0.91 13.45
CA GLY A 119 8.74 -2.26 13.01
C GLY A 119 8.93 -2.50 11.51
N SER A 120 9.01 -1.43 10.72
CA SER A 120 9.17 -1.49 9.26
C SER A 120 10.13 -0.41 8.78
N LEU A 121 9.74 0.85 8.95
CA LEU A 121 10.44 2.02 8.43
C LEU A 121 11.36 2.66 9.46
N SER A 122 12.47 3.24 8.98
CA SER A 122 13.31 4.12 9.80
C SER A 122 12.58 5.41 10.21
N SER A 123 13.11 6.10 11.22
CA SER A 123 12.61 7.43 11.63
C SER A 123 12.71 8.45 10.49
N SER A 124 13.85 8.45 9.77
CA SER A 124 14.14 9.39 8.69
C SER A 124 13.08 9.35 7.59
N ILE A 125 12.73 8.16 7.09
CA ILE A 125 11.71 8.05 6.05
C ILE A 125 10.31 8.37 6.60
N SER A 126 10.00 7.99 7.85
CA SER A 126 8.70 8.33 8.47
C SER A 126 8.48 9.84 8.55
N ILE A 127 9.54 10.60 8.88
CA ILE A 127 9.54 12.07 8.87
C ILE A 127 9.40 12.61 7.44
N ALA A 128 10.09 12.01 6.46
CA ALA A 128 10.00 12.42 5.06
C ALA A 128 8.57 12.25 4.51
N LEU A 129 7.89 11.14 4.83
CA LEU A 129 6.49 10.89 4.46
C LEU A 129 5.55 11.94 5.06
N ALA A 130 5.76 12.30 6.34
CA ALA A 130 4.97 13.34 7.00
C ALA A 130 5.15 14.71 6.30
N LYS A 131 6.40 15.13 6.06
CA LYS A 131 6.72 16.37 5.33
C LYS A 131 6.15 16.39 3.93
N SER A 132 6.33 15.31 3.15
CA SER A 132 5.85 15.25 1.78
C SER A 132 4.32 15.32 1.71
N SER A 133 3.62 14.64 2.63
CA SER A 133 2.16 14.68 2.67
C SER A 133 1.63 16.08 2.93
N SER A 134 2.28 16.83 3.84
CA SER A 134 1.96 18.24 4.11
C SER A 134 2.20 19.14 2.90
N LEU A 135 3.34 18.97 2.21
CA LEU A 135 3.69 19.72 1.01
C LEU A 135 2.70 19.47 -0.14
N ALA A 136 2.21 18.23 -0.27
CA ALA A 136 1.26 17.84 -1.29
C ALA A 136 -0.22 18.08 -0.91
N GLY A 137 -0.52 18.49 0.33
CA GLY A 137 -1.91 18.72 0.76
C GLY A 137 -2.72 17.45 1.09
N THR A 138 -2.03 16.31 1.24
CA THR A 138 -2.63 15.01 1.61
C THR A 138 -2.28 14.62 3.06
N CYS A 139 -2.40 13.35 3.42
CA CYS A 139 -2.10 12.81 4.74
C CYS A 139 -1.06 11.70 4.73
N CYS A 140 -0.43 11.50 5.88
CA CYS A 140 0.36 10.30 6.19
C CYS A 140 -0.33 9.46 7.27
N ASN A 141 0.09 8.19 7.37
CA ASN A 141 -0.44 7.25 8.35
C ASN A 141 0.71 6.60 9.14
N THR A 142 0.59 6.51 10.46
CA THR A 142 1.65 6.02 11.37
C THR A 142 2.02 4.54 11.16
N GLY A 143 1.12 3.76 10.56
CA GLY A 143 1.21 2.30 10.58
C GLY A 143 1.10 1.74 11.98
N GLU A 144 1.45 0.45 12.14
CA GLU A 144 1.44 -0.27 13.42
C GLU A 144 2.55 0.21 14.38
N SER A 145 2.51 1.48 14.78
CA SER A 145 3.48 2.13 15.68
C SER A 145 2.80 3.19 16.55
N THR A 146 3.58 3.87 17.39
CA THR A 146 3.14 5.06 18.13
C THR A 146 3.17 6.32 17.24
N LEU A 147 2.63 7.44 17.74
CA LEU A 147 2.75 8.73 17.08
C LEU A 147 4.08 9.40 17.42
N MET A 148 5.05 9.33 16.50
CA MET A 148 6.29 10.08 16.63
C MET A 148 6.04 11.58 16.75
N LYS A 149 6.79 12.25 17.65
CA LYS A 149 6.71 13.71 17.84
C LYS A 149 6.98 14.46 16.53
N GLU A 150 7.97 14.01 15.76
CA GLU A 150 8.36 14.61 14.49
C GLU A 150 7.30 14.40 13.40
N VAL A 151 6.70 13.21 13.32
CA VAL A 151 5.60 12.94 12.37
C VAL A 151 4.43 13.88 12.64
N ARG A 152 4.04 14.05 13.91
CA ARG A 152 2.98 15.01 14.25
C ARG A 152 3.38 16.47 13.98
N LYS A 153 4.65 16.84 14.25
CA LYS A 153 5.16 18.19 14.03
C LYS A 153 5.15 18.59 12.55
N TYR A 154 5.53 17.66 11.66
CA TYR A 154 5.70 17.96 10.23
C TYR A 154 4.51 17.53 9.37
N GLY A 155 3.69 16.57 9.83
CA GLY A 155 2.47 16.15 9.18
C GLY A 155 1.32 17.09 9.51
N ASN A 156 0.70 17.71 8.50
CA ASN A 156 -0.49 18.54 8.66
C ASN A 156 -1.72 17.70 8.96
N LYS A 157 -1.79 16.52 8.33
CA LYS A 157 -2.89 15.55 8.46
C LYS A 157 -2.30 14.17 8.73
N VAL A 158 -2.53 13.64 9.92
CA VAL A 158 -1.95 12.36 10.36
C VAL A 158 -3.05 11.41 10.78
N ILE A 159 -3.11 10.27 10.11
CA ILE A 159 -3.93 9.12 10.48
C ILE A 159 -3.11 8.23 11.41
N GLY A 160 -3.67 7.82 12.55
CA GLY A 160 -3.00 6.88 13.44
C GLY A 160 -3.69 5.52 13.44
N GLN A 161 -2.90 4.45 13.28
CA GLN A 161 -3.44 3.11 13.37
C GLN A 161 -3.53 2.64 14.83
N PHE A 162 -4.75 2.38 15.28
CA PHE A 162 -5.00 1.60 16.49
C PHE A 162 -4.94 0.13 16.12
N ASN A 163 -4.03 -0.63 16.74
CA ASN A 163 -3.64 -1.95 16.27
C ASN A 163 -3.31 -2.91 17.43
N ARG A 164 -3.06 -4.17 17.09
CA ARG A 164 -2.76 -5.28 18.00
C ARG A 164 -1.42 -5.19 18.76
N ALA A 165 -0.54 -4.27 18.37
CA ALA A 165 0.68 -3.99 19.11
C ALA A 165 0.44 -3.15 20.37
N ASP A 166 -0.71 -2.47 20.54
CA ASP A 166 -0.96 -1.57 21.68
C ASP A 166 0.17 -0.54 21.90
N LEU A 167 0.58 0.11 20.80
CA LEU A 167 1.56 1.22 20.82
C LEU A 167 0.90 2.60 20.85
N MET A 168 -0.26 2.75 20.21
CA MET A 168 -0.99 4.01 20.13
C MET A 168 -1.74 4.28 21.45
N LYS A 169 -1.34 5.30 22.21
CA LYS A 169 -1.95 5.63 23.52
C LYS A 169 -2.96 6.76 23.41
N GLU A 170 -3.75 6.97 24.46
CA GLU A 170 -4.80 8.00 24.49
C GLU A 170 -4.26 9.41 24.19
N ASN A 171 -3.06 9.73 24.68
CA ASN A 171 -2.40 11.00 24.41
C ASN A 171 -2.01 11.20 22.94
N ASP A 172 -1.82 10.11 22.20
CA ASP A 172 -1.53 10.12 20.76
C ASP A 172 -2.84 10.27 19.99
N LEU A 173 -3.85 9.48 20.36
CA LEU A 173 -5.17 9.49 19.72
C LEU A 173 -5.81 10.89 19.69
N LYS A 174 -5.65 11.68 20.76
CA LYS A 174 -6.13 13.08 20.84
C LYS A 174 -5.49 14.03 19.84
N LYS A 175 -4.36 13.67 19.24
CA LYS A 175 -3.57 14.50 18.33
C LYS A 175 -3.74 14.10 16.86
N LEU A 176 -4.52 13.06 16.56
CA LEU A 176 -4.70 12.56 15.20
C LEU A 176 -5.81 13.31 14.45
N ASP A 177 -5.74 13.26 13.11
CA ASP A 177 -6.77 13.81 12.21
C ASP A 177 -7.73 12.73 11.69
N ALA A 178 -7.39 11.45 11.88
CA ALA A 178 -8.28 10.30 11.78
C ALA A 178 -7.68 9.11 12.56
N ILE A 179 -8.53 8.17 12.97
CA ILE A 179 -8.11 6.95 13.66
C ILE A 179 -8.51 5.74 12.81
N GLU A 180 -7.54 4.89 12.49
CA GLU A 180 -7.74 3.67 11.70
C GLU A 180 -7.58 2.45 12.59
N ILE A 181 -8.64 1.69 12.84
CA ILE A 181 -8.57 0.41 13.53
C ILE A 181 -8.06 -0.62 12.51
N GLN A 182 -6.80 -1.01 12.63
CA GLN A 182 -6.18 -2.00 11.75
C GLN A 182 -6.44 -3.40 12.28
N LEU A 183 -7.07 -4.24 11.46
CA LEU A 183 -7.30 -5.66 11.75
C LEU A 183 -6.50 -6.58 10.83
N GLY A 184 -6.12 -6.10 9.64
CA GLY A 184 -5.32 -6.86 8.68
C GLY A 184 -4.72 -5.97 7.59
N GLN A 185 -3.81 -6.55 6.80
CA GLN A 185 -3.19 -5.91 5.64
C GLN A 185 -2.91 -6.93 4.53
N GLY A 186 -2.80 -6.47 3.28
CA GLY A 186 -2.69 -7.32 2.10
C GLY A 186 -1.62 -8.41 2.17
N ALA A 187 -0.39 -8.03 2.55
CA ALA A 187 0.76 -8.94 2.61
C ALA A 187 0.72 -9.98 3.75
N TRP A 188 -0.18 -9.80 4.74
CA TRP A 188 -0.25 -10.62 5.96
C TRP A 188 -1.62 -11.27 6.15
N GLY A 189 -2.62 -10.92 5.34
CA GLY A 189 -4.00 -11.31 5.56
C GLY A 189 -4.56 -10.80 6.88
N GLY A 190 -5.26 -11.67 7.61
CA GLY A 190 -5.87 -11.41 8.93
C GLY A 190 -4.89 -11.33 10.10
N ALA A 191 -3.69 -10.78 9.86
CA ALA A 191 -2.63 -10.55 10.83
C ALA A 191 -2.02 -11.82 11.49
N VAL A 192 -0.77 -12.14 11.14
CA VAL A 192 0.04 -13.14 11.85
C VAL A 192 0.83 -12.51 13.00
N GLU A 193 1.26 -13.34 13.95
CA GLU A 193 2.18 -12.90 15.00
C GLU A 193 3.54 -12.55 14.42
N SER A 194 4.16 -11.53 14.99
CA SER A 194 5.53 -11.17 14.65
C SER A 194 6.29 -10.54 15.79
N ILE A 195 7.61 -10.57 15.68
CA ILE A 195 8.51 -10.07 16.71
C ILE A 195 9.49 -9.11 16.04
N THR A 196 9.61 -7.91 16.61
CA THR A 196 10.80 -7.08 16.42
C THR A 196 11.72 -7.36 17.59
N TYR A 197 12.86 -7.98 17.31
CA TYR A 197 13.80 -8.35 18.36
C TYR A 197 14.50 -7.13 18.92
N SER A 198 14.84 -7.18 20.20
CA SER A 198 15.47 -6.10 20.97
C SER A 198 16.77 -5.56 20.35
N TYR A 199 17.50 -6.38 19.60
CA TYR A 199 18.72 -5.97 18.89
C TYR A 199 18.44 -5.12 17.62
N ASP A 200 17.23 -5.18 17.07
CA ASP A 200 16.77 -4.32 15.96
C ASP A 200 16.08 -3.04 16.46
N ILE A 201 15.92 -2.89 17.79
CA ILE A 201 15.28 -1.75 18.44
C ILE A 201 16.37 -0.80 18.96
N ASP A 202 16.46 0.39 18.37
CA ASP A 202 17.35 1.43 18.88
C ASP A 202 16.79 2.10 20.15
N GLU A 203 17.62 2.89 20.83
CA GLU A 203 17.26 3.55 22.10
C GLU A 203 16.04 4.47 21.97
N LYS A 204 15.92 5.18 20.84
CA LYS A 204 14.82 6.10 20.61
C LYS A 204 13.51 5.33 20.39
N ILE A 205 13.52 4.29 19.55
CA ILE A 205 12.35 3.41 19.35
C ILE A 205 11.95 2.78 20.67
N ARG A 206 12.93 2.33 21.47
CA ARG A 206 12.68 1.74 22.79
C ARG A 206 11.95 2.71 23.73
N GLU A 207 12.39 3.97 23.79
CA GLU A 207 11.72 5.03 24.56
C GLU A 207 10.30 5.28 24.01
N ASP A 208 10.17 5.50 22.70
CA ASP A 208 8.90 5.80 22.04
C ASP A 208 7.88 4.65 22.20
N TRP A 209 8.34 3.40 22.22
CA TRP A 209 7.51 2.20 22.41
C TRP A 209 7.28 1.84 23.88
N GLY A 210 7.94 2.53 24.82
CA GLY A 210 7.85 2.28 26.26
C GLY A 210 8.38 0.91 26.67
N LEU A 211 9.44 0.44 26.00
CA LEU A 211 10.08 -0.87 26.25
C LEU A 211 11.28 -0.75 27.19
N LYS A 212 11.59 -1.83 27.89
CA LYS A 212 12.83 -1.95 28.67
C LYS A 212 14.01 -2.36 27.79
N GLU A 213 15.23 -2.15 28.30
CA GLU A 213 16.42 -2.66 27.63
C GLU A 213 16.37 -4.19 27.53
N GLY A 214 16.71 -4.73 26.36
CA GLY A 214 16.62 -6.17 26.07
C GLY A 214 15.20 -6.72 25.86
N GLU A 215 14.15 -5.89 25.91
CA GLU A 215 12.77 -6.32 25.68
C GLU A 215 12.43 -6.35 24.17
N ASP A 216 11.96 -7.50 23.69
CA ASP A 216 11.44 -7.66 22.33
C ASP A 216 10.04 -7.07 22.18
N ARG A 217 9.66 -6.65 20.97
CA ARG A 217 8.28 -6.23 20.67
C ARG A 217 7.49 -7.32 19.96
N LEU A 218 6.49 -7.86 20.65
CA LEU A 218 5.51 -8.79 20.08
C LEU A 218 4.31 -8.06 19.48
N PHE A 219 4.05 -8.31 18.21
CA PHE A 219 2.81 -7.99 17.52
C PHE A 219 1.93 -9.25 17.54
N LYS A 220 0.86 -9.22 18.35
CA LYS A 220 -0.03 -10.37 18.53
C LYS A 220 -0.90 -10.58 17.29
N ALA A 221 -1.50 -11.75 17.12
CA ALA A 221 -2.46 -11.99 16.04
C ALA A 221 -3.80 -11.26 16.26
N ARG A 222 -4.15 -10.94 17.52
CA ARG A 222 -5.42 -10.30 17.88
C ARG A 222 -5.22 -9.10 18.78
N MET A 223 -6.09 -8.10 18.64
CA MET A 223 -6.21 -7.06 19.65
C MET A 223 -6.76 -7.66 20.94
N LYS A 224 -6.20 -7.24 22.08
CA LYS A 224 -6.64 -7.73 23.40
C LYS A 224 -8.13 -7.49 23.64
N ASP A 225 -8.61 -6.32 23.22
CA ASP A 225 -9.95 -5.82 23.52
C ASP A 225 -11.01 -6.20 22.47
N ILE A 226 -10.66 -6.97 21.43
CA ILE A 226 -11.59 -7.40 20.38
C ILE A 226 -11.58 -8.92 20.25
N GLN A 227 -12.61 -9.59 20.75
CA GLN A 227 -12.77 -11.04 20.62
C GLN A 227 -13.93 -11.44 19.70
N ASN A 228 -14.83 -10.51 19.40
CA ASN A 228 -16.00 -10.70 18.55
C ASN A 228 -16.44 -9.37 17.92
N ALA A 229 -17.44 -9.43 17.04
CA ALA A 229 -18.01 -8.28 16.33
C ALA A 229 -18.54 -7.17 17.27
N GLU A 230 -19.16 -7.55 18.39
CA GLU A 230 -19.71 -6.58 19.34
C GLU A 230 -18.62 -5.80 20.07
N ASP A 231 -17.46 -6.41 20.33
CA ASP A 231 -16.32 -5.71 20.91
C ASP A 231 -15.75 -4.64 19.97
N LEU A 232 -15.63 -4.96 18.67
CA LEU A 232 -15.25 -3.98 17.65
C LEU A 232 -16.26 -2.82 17.60
N ARG A 233 -17.56 -3.13 17.63
CA ARG A 233 -18.64 -2.13 17.67
C ARG A 233 -18.54 -1.22 18.89
N LYS A 234 -18.29 -1.77 20.07
CA LYS A 234 -18.08 -1.00 21.31
C LYS A 234 -16.85 -0.11 21.21
N MET A 235 -15.76 -0.60 20.61
CA MET A 235 -14.54 0.18 20.41
C MET A 235 -14.76 1.37 19.47
N VAL A 236 -15.36 1.14 18.29
CA VAL A 236 -15.69 2.20 17.34
C VAL A 236 -16.60 3.24 17.99
N ARG A 237 -17.66 2.80 18.70
CA ARG A 237 -18.55 3.71 19.44
C ARG A 237 -17.79 4.53 20.49
N LYS A 238 -16.90 3.91 21.27
CA LYS A 238 -16.06 4.60 22.25
C LYS A 238 -15.20 5.68 21.58
N PHE A 239 -14.57 5.37 20.45
CA PHE A 239 -13.75 6.34 19.73
C PHE A 239 -14.58 7.48 19.16
N LYS A 240 -15.73 7.20 18.53
CA LYS A 240 -16.64 8.25 18.03
C LYS A 240 -17.21 9.15 19.13
N ASN A 241 -17.35 8.63 20.35
CA ASN A 241 -17.78 9.44 21.51
C ASN A 241 -16.66 10.31 22.07
N ASN A 242 -15.41 9.85 21.99
CA ASN A 242 -14.27 10.51 22.62
C ASN A 242 -13.50 11.44 21.66
N TYR A 243 -13.63 11.23 20.35
CA TYR A 243 -12.87 11.94 19.33
C TYR A 243 -13.80 12.46 18.23
N ASP A 244 -13.55 13.69 17.79
CA ASP A 244 -14.36 14.38 16.77
C ASP A 244 -13.93 14.03 15.32
N VAL A 245 -12.85 13.26 15.16
CA VAL A 245 -12.22 12.89 13.87
C VAL A 245 -12.78 11.59 13.31
N PRO A 246 -12.58 11.29 12.00
CA PRO A 246 -13.08 10.06 11.40
C PRO A 246 -12.46 8.82 12.01
N ILE A 247 -13.32 7.82 12.27
CA ILE A 247 -12.91 6.50 12.74
C ILE A 247 -13.13 5.50 11.62
N GLY A 248 -12.08 4.83 11.17
CA GLY A 248 -12.18 3.82 10.11
C GLY A 248 -11.73 2.44 10.55
N VAL A 249 -12.07 1.44 9.74
CA VAL A 249 -11.66 0.05 9.94
C VAL A 249 -10.91 -0.42 8.70
N LYS A 250 -9.70 -0.95 8.90
CA LYS A 250 -8.85 -1.52 7.84
C LYS A 250 -8.76 -3.03 7.96
N ILE A 251 -9.08 -3.74 6.87
CA ILE A 251 -8.94 -5.19 6.76
C ILE A 251 -8.10 -5.57 5.53
N ALA A 252 -7.48 -6.75 5.60
CA ALA A 252 -7.04 -7.43 4.39
C ALA A 252 -8.26 -7.96 3.62
N SER A 253 -8.18 -7.93 2.30
CA SER A 253 -9.19 -8.53 1.45
C SER A 253 -9.23 -10.06 1.61
N THR A 254 -10.43 -10.63 1.48
CA THR A 254 -10.68 -12.07 1.63
C THR A 254 -11.85 -12.47 0.75
N ASP A 255 -12.02 -13.76 0.48
CA ASP A 255 -13.22 -14.27 -0.19
C ASP A 255 -14.49 -14.13 0.67
N PHE A 256 -14.33 -13.93 1.99
CA PHE A 256 -15.43 -13.69 2.93
C PHE A 256 -15.80 -12.20 3.07
N ILE A 257 -15.43 -11.35 2.12
CA ILE A 257 -15.51 -9.89 2.28
C ILE A 257 -16.91 -9.38 2.65
N GLU A 258 -18.00 -9.98 2.14
CA GLU A 258 -19.36 -9.57 2.50
C GLU A 258 -19.66 -9.86 3.97
N LYS A 259 -19.17 -10.98 4.52
CA LYS A 259 -19.31 -11.31 5.95
C LYS A 259 -18.50 -10.37 6.84
N GLU A 260 -17.31 -9.99 6.40
CA GLU A 260 -16.51 -8.98 7.08
C GLU A 260 -17.21 -7.61 7.04
N LEU A 261 -17.83 -7.26 5.91
CA LEU A 261 -18.59 -6.01 5.75
C LEU A 261 -19.86 -6.01 6.60
N ASP A 262 -20.54 -7.14 6.80
CA ASP A 262 -21.66 -7.24 7.74
C ASP A 262 -21.24 -6.78 9.15
N VAL A 263 -20.05 -7.22 9.59
CA VAL A 263 -19.49 -6.81 10.87
C VAL A 263 -19.09 -5.33 10.85
N ILE A 264 -18.28 -4.91 9.88
CA ILE A 264 -17.74 -3.55 9.80
C ILE A 264 -18.84 -2.51 9.70
N THR A 265 -19.84 -2.71 8.85
CA THR A 265 -20.93 -1.74 8.66
C THR A 265 -21.81 -1.62 9.89
N SER A 266 -21.96 -2.68 10.70
CA SER A 266 -22.67 -2.64 11.99
C SER A 266 -21.99 -1.75 13.05
N THR A 267 -20.71 -1.43 12.86
CA THR A 267 -19.95 -0.54 13.75
C THR A 267 -20.26 0.93 13.56
N GLU A 268 -20.86 1.29 12.41
CA GLU A 268 -21.09 2.67 11.99
C GLU A 268 -19.80 3.51 11.95
N CYS A 269 -18.66 2.88 11.61
CA CYS A 269 -17.43 3.59 11.28
C CYS A 269 -17.64 4.58 10.12
N ASP A 270 -16.74 5.54 10.00
CA ASP A 270 -16.85 6.64 9.03
C ASP A 270 -16.23 6.29 7.68
N TYR A 271 -15.20 5.43 7.68
CA TYR A 271 -14.56 4.94 6.46
C TYR A 271 -14.10 3.49 6.59
N ILE A 272 -14.02 2.80 5.46
CA ILE A 272 -13.60 1.40 5.36
C ILE A 272 -12.37 1.37 4.47
N VAL A 273 -11.33 0.65 4.91
CA VAL A 273 -10.13 0.41 4.11
C VAL A 273 -10.05 -1.06 3.76
N ILE A 274 -10.06 -1.37 2.46
CA ILE A 274 -9.83 -2.71 1.94
C ILE A 274 -8.42 -2.76 1.35
N ASP A 275 -7.58 -3.65 1.87
CA ASP A 275 -6.20 -3.82 1.40
C ASP A 275 -6.09 -5.14 0.63
N GLY A 276 -5.95 -5.04 -0.70
CA GLY A 276 -5.82 -6.19 -1.60
C GLY A 276 -4.55 -7.00 -1.33
N CYS A 277 -4.51 -8.27 -1.73
CA CYS A 277 -3.34 -9.14 -1.52
C CYS A 277 -2.03 -8.62 -2.16
N GLU A 278 -2.14 -7.67 -3.09
CA GLU A 278 -1.02 -6.96 -3.73
C GLU A 278 -0.41 -5.86 -2.83
N GLY A 279 -0.83 -5.79 -1.56
CA GLY A 279 -0.25 -4.91 -0.54
C GLY A 279 1.21 -5.25 -0.24
N GLY A 280 1.98 -4.22 0.13
CA GLY A 280 3.38 -4.38 0.49
C GLY A 280 3.61 -4.55 2.00
N THR A 281 4.83 -4.92 2.37
CA THR A 281 5.30 -5.01 3.76
C THR A 281 6.82 -4.84 3.80
N ALA A 282 7.39 -4.49 4.96
CA ALA A 282 8.84 -4.57 5.15
C ALA A 282 9.33 -6.02 5.23
N ASN A 283 8.45 -6.90 5.70
CA ASN A 283 8.77 -8.29 5.98
C ASN A 283 7.48 -9.12 6.00
N SER A 284 7.42 -10.21 5.25
CA SER A 284 6.48 -11.32 5.47
C SER A 284 7.03 -12.61 4.90
N ALA A 285 6.40 -13.73 5.26
CA ALA A 285 6.67 -14.99 4.60
C ALA A 285 6.12 -14.96 3.16
N PRO A 286 6.88 -15.40 2.16
CA PRO A 286 6.43 -15.49 0.76
C PRO A 286 5.06 -16.15 0.59
N THR A 287 4.75 -17.16 1.39
CA THR A 287 3.44 -17.84 1.37
C THR A 287 2.28 -16.92 1.71
N LEU A 288 2.46 -16.01 2.68
CA LEU A 288 1.42 -15.07 3.07
C LEU A 288 1.21 -14.01 1.98
N GLU A 289 2.28 -13.61 1.31
CA GLU A 289 2.24 -12.58 0.26
C GLU A 289 1.67 -13.10 -1.06
N ASP A 290 2.09 -14.29 -1.50
CA ASP A 290 1.76 -14.80 -2.85
C ASP A 290 0.46 -15.62 -2.89
N HIS A 291 -0.08 -16.06 -1.74
CA HIS A 291 -1.15 -17.05 -1.69
C HIS A 291 -2.32 -16.75 -0.75
N LEU A 292 -2.34 -15.60 -0.07
CA LEU A 292 -3.46 -15.20 0.78
C LEU A 292 -4.15 -13.94 0.28
N GLY A 293 -5.46 -13.89 0.52
CA GLY A 293 -6.30 -12.73 0.25
C GLY A 293 -6.86 -12.68 -1.17
N LEU A 294 -7.59 -11.60 -1.45
CA LEU A 294 -8.26 -11.36 -2.72
C LEU A 294 -7.59 -10.18 -3.46
N PRO A 295 -7.46 -10.20 -4.80
CA PRO A 295 -6.83 -9.09 -5.50
C PRO A 295 -7.61 -7.78 -5.37
N THR A 296 -6.88 -6.67 -5.38
CA THR A 296 -7.37 -5.33 -5.07
C THR A 296 -8.59 -4.94 -5.90
N LEU A 297 -8.54 -5.20 -7.21
CA LEU A 297 -9.60 -4.84 -8.15
C LEU A 297 -10.92 -5.58 -7.84
N TYR A 298 -10.86 -6.88 -7.56
CA TYR A 298 -12.04 -7.67 -7.24
C TYR A 298 -12.58 -7.35 -5.84
N ALA A 299 -11.69 -7.12 -4.87
CA ALA A 299 -12.07 -6.73 -3.52
C ALA A 299 -12.83 -5.39 -3.52
N LEU A 300 -12.33 -4.39 -4.25
CA LEU A 300 -13.01 -3.11 -4.45
C LEU A 300 -14.43 -3.32 -4.99
N MET A 301 -14.57 -4.10 -6.05
CA MET A 301 -15.86 -4.28 -6.71
C MET A 301 -16.88 -5.05 -5.87
N ARG A 302 -16.44 -6.07 -5.12
CA ARG A 302 -17.31 -6.76 -4.16
C ARG A 302 -17.75 -5.84 -3.04
N THR A 303 -16.87 -5.01 -2.50
CA THR A 303 -17.23 -4.02 -1.47
C THR A 303 -18.22 -2.98 -1.99
N VAL A 304 -17.98 -2.40 -3.16
CA VAL A 304 -18.88 -1.42 -3.76
C VAL A 304 -20.27 -2.02 -3.98
N LYS A 305 -20.34 -3.20 -4.60
CA LYS A 305 -21.60 -3.91 -4.86
C LYS A 305 -22.35 -4.22 -3.57
N TYR A 306 -21.67 -4.74 -2.55
CA TYR A 306 -22.27 -4.98 -1.24
C TYR A 306 -22.90 -3.70 -0.67
N LEU A 307 -22.17 -2.58 -0.67
CA LEU A 307 -22.67 -1.33 -0.11
C LEU A 307 -23.85 -0.75 -0.91
N GLU A 308 -23.84 -0.91 -2.24
CA GLU A 308 -24.93 -0.50 -3.15
C GLU A 308 -26.20 -1.35 -2.92
N GLU A 309 -26.07 -2.68 -2.88
CA GLU A 309 -27.17 -3.62 -2.66
C GLU A 309 -27.85 -3.41 -1.30
N HIS A 310 -27.06 -3.10 -0.27
CA HIS A 310 -27.56 -2.80 1.07
C HIS A 310 -28.04 -1.34 1.23
N LYS A 311 -27.94 -0.50 0.19
CA LYS A 311 -28.34 0.91 0.19
C LYS A 311 -27.64 1.74 1.28
N ILE A 312 -26.37 1.45 1.50
CA ILE A 312 -25.51 2.11 2.50
C ILE A 312 -24.22 2.66 1.90
N ARG A 313 -24.10 2.74 0.57
CA ARG A 313 -22.92 3.30 -0.11
C ARG A 313 -22.56 4.69 0.37
N ASP A 314 -23.54 5.57 0.56
CA ASP A 314 -23.31 6.94 1.05
C ASP A 314 -22.96 6.99 2.56
N LYS A 315 -23.09 5.86 3.27
CA LYS A 315 -22.75 5.75 4.68
C LYS A 315 -21.26 5.47 4.91
N PHE A 316 -20.45 5.09 3.93
CA PHE A 316 -19.06 4.77 4.21
C PHE A 316 -18.17 5.35 3.12
N ASP A 317 -17.15 6.10 3.52
CA ASP A 317 -16.07 6.43 2.59
C ASP A 317 -15.19 5.18 2.40
N LEU A 318 -14.97 4.78 1.16
CA LEU A 318 -14.20 3.59 0.82
C LEU A 318 -12.80 3.98 0.37
N ILE A 319 -11.78 3.46 1.05
CA ILE A 319 -10.38 3.61 0.68
C ILE A 319 -9.87 2.25 0.24
N ILE A 320 -9.20 2.20 -0.92
CA ILE A 320 -8.63 0.96 -1.44
C ILE A 320 -7.11 1.02 -1.43
N ALA A 321 -6.47 -0.08 -1.04
CA ALA A 321 -5.02 -0.25 -0.97
C ALA A 321 -4.61 -1.58 -1.64
N GLY A 322 -3.34 -1.69 -2.01
CA GLY A 322 -2.76 -2.90 -2.62
C GLY A 322 -2.42 -2.73 -4.10
N GLY A 323 -1.15 -2.86 -4.48
CA GLY A 323 -0.72 -2.86 -5.89
C GLY A 323 -0.95 -1.60 -6.72
N LEU A 324 -1.43 -0.49 -6.14
CA LEU A 324 -1.73 0.76 -6.87
C LEU A 324 -0.44 1.57 -7.11
N THR A 325 -0.12 1.84 -8.37
CA THR A 325 1.21 2.38 -8.74
C THR A 325 1.21 3.67 -9.57
N ASN A 326 0.11 4.05 -10.21
CA ASN A 326 0.10 5.20 -11.13
C ASN A 326 -1.27 5.88 -11.24
N PRO A 327 -1.33 7.13 -11.73
CA PRO A 327 -2.56 7.93 -11.86
C PRO A 327 -3.70 7.23 -12.60
N GLY A 328 -3.39 6.51 -13.68
CA GLY A 328 -4.38 5.77 -14.45
C GLY A 328 -5.07 4.66 -13.63
N ILE A 329 -4.32 3.94 -12.80
CA ILE A 329 -4.87 2.96 -11.86
C ILE A 329 -5.69 3.66 -10.77
N PHE A 330 -5.19 4.78 -10.22
CA PHE A 330 -5.92 5.53 -9.19
C PHE A 330 -7.29 5.98 -9.70
N LEU A 331 -7.35 6.57 -10.89
CA LEU A 331 -8.60 7.00 -11.53
C LEU A 331 -9.57 5.85 -11.76
N LYS A 332 -9.08 4.67 -12.20
CA LYS A 332 -9.92 3.49 -12.39
C LYS A 332 -10.52 3.04 -11.06
N ALA A 333 -9.73 2.99 -9.99
CA ALA A 333 -10.24 2.65 -8.66
C ALA A 333 -11.31 3.64 -8.18
N LEU A 334 -11.10 4.95 -8.39
CA LEU A 334 -12.07 5.98 -8.03
C LEU A 334 -13.37 5.86 -8.85
N ALA A 335 -13.26 5.66 -10.16
CA ALA A 335 -14.40 5.46 -11.05
C ALA A 335 -15.21 4.20 -10.72
N LEU A 336 -14.55 3.14 -10.23
CA LEU A 336 -15.22 1.92 -9.74
C LEU A 336 -15.92 2.11 -8.39
N GLY A 337 -15.69 3.23 -7.70
CA GLY A 337 -16.40 3.61 -6.48
C GLY A 337 -15.54 3.74 -5.24
N ALA A 338 -14.20 3.78 -5.33
CA ALA A 338 -13.38 4.22 -4.20
C ALA A 338 -13.50 5.75 -4.00
N ASN A 339 -13.44 6.21 -2.75
CA ASN A 339 -13.36 7.63 -2.41
C ASN A 339 -11.91 8.14 -2.40
N ALA A 340 -10.96 7.28 -2.05
CA ALA A 340 -9.54 7.57 -2.07
C ALA A 340 -8.72 6.29 -2.26
N VAL A 341 -7.43 6.45 -2.57
CA VAL A 341 -6.48 5.35 -2.72
C VAL A 341 -5.31 5.50 -1.75
N TYR A 342 -4.90 4.39 -1.17
CA TYR A 342 -3.69 4.29 -0.37
C TYR A 342 -2.53 3.78 -1.22
N ILE A 343 -1.38 4.46 -1.14
CA ILE A 343 -0.14 4.03 -1.76
C ILE A 343 0.97 3.85 -0.70
N GLY A 344 1.83 2.84 -0.92
CA GLY A 344 2.94 2.49 -0.02
C GLY A 344 4.24 2.31 -0.79
N SER A 345 4.45 1.12 -1.36
CA SER A 345 5.70 0.74 -2.06
C SER A 345 6.13 1.76 -3.13
N ILE A 346 5.19 2.24 -3.96
CA ILE A 346 5.53 3.24 -4.99
C ILE A 346 5.90 4.60 -4.40
N ALA A 347 5.27 5.00 -3.28
CA ALA A 347 5.60 6.24 -2.58
C ALA A 347 7.01 6.17 -1.97
N LEU A 348 7.38 5.02 -1.40
CA LEU A 348 8.73 4.78 -0.90
C LEU A 348 9.78 4.88 -2.01
N MET A 349 9.49 4.35 -3.21
CA MET A 349 10.38 4.47 -4.36
C MET A 349 10.51 5.89 -4.89
N ALA A 350 9.40 6.63 -4.93
CA ALA A 350 9.43 8.06 -5.27
C ALA A 350 10.23 8.87 -4.25
N ALA A 351 10.13 8.56 -2.95
CA ALA A 351 10.87 9.24 -1.90
C ALA A 351 12.39 9.06 -2.05
N VAL A 352 12.88 7.87 -2.41
CA VAL A 352 14.33 7.62 -2.53
C VAL A 352 14.90 7.82 -3.93
N HIS A 353 14.12 8.32 -4.90
CA HIS A 353 14.49 8.39 -6.33
C HIS A 353 15.91 8.94 -6.58
N ASN A 354 16.27 10.08 -6.00
CA ASN A 354 17.60 10.70 -6.18
C ASN A 354 18.69 10.13 -5.27
N GLN A 355 18.34 9.17 -4.42
CA GLN A 355 19.19 8.68 -3.34
C GLN A 355 19.56 7.20 -3.49
N VAL A 356 19.02 6.50 -4.50
CA VAL A 356 19.29 5.07 -4.77
C VAL A 356 20.76 4.75 -5.01
N THR A 357 21.55 5.73 -5.48
CA THR A 357 23.00 5.59 -5.69
C THR A 357 23.79 5.47 -4.40
N LYS A 358 23.19 5.79 -3.24
CA LYS A 358 23.82 5.60 -1.92
C LYS A 358 23.93 4.12 -1.53
N THR A 359 23.18 3.24 -2.19
CA THR A 359 23.16 1.79 -1.93
C THR A 359 23.57 0.94 -3.14
N LEU A 360 23.26 1.39 -4.35
CA LEU A 360 23.59 0.63 -5.56
C LEU A 360 25.08 0.80 -5.94
N PRO A 361 25.71 -0.23 -6.51
CA PRO A 361 25.16 -1.54 -6.89
C PRO A 361 25.16 -2.60 -5.76
N ASP A 362 25.64 -2.26 -4.58
CA ASP A 362 25.96 -3.23 -3.52
C ASP A 362 24.73 -3.87 -2.88
N VAL A 363 23.71 -3.05 -2.56
CA VAL A 363 22.49 -3.52 -1.91
C VAL A 363 21.24 -2.81 -2.48
N PRO A 364 20.04 -3.41 -2.34
CA PRO A 364 18.81 -2.80 -2.83
C PRO A 364 18.47 -1.49 -2.09
N PRO A 365 17.74 -0.56 -2.73
CA PRO A 365 17.30 0.71 -2.11
C PRO A 365 16.46 0.55 -0.83
N THR A 366 15.91 -0.63 -0.55
CA THR A 366 15.23 -0.93 0.73
C THR A 366 16.12 -0.66 1.93
N GLN A 367 17.43 -0.82 1.79
CA GLN A 367 18.39 -0.60 2.86
C GLN A 367 18.52 0.86 3.31
N LEU A 368 18.00 1.82 2.53
CA LEU A 368 17.87 3.23 2.92
C LEU A 368 16.59 3.52 3.69
N ILE A 369 15.61 2.62 3.61
CA ILE A 369 14.22 2.87 4.00
C ILE A 369 13.89 2.12 5.30
N LEU A 370 14.23 0.83 5.33
CA LEU A 370 13.87 -0.07 6.42
C LEU A 370 14.62 0.28 7.71
N ASN A 371 13.98 0.00 8.85
CA ASN A 371 14.58 0.28 10.16
C ASN A 371 15.85 -0.56 10.43
N ASN A 372 15.90 -1.80 9.95
CA ASN A 372 17.11 -2.63 10.01
C ASN A 372 18.05 -2.43 8.80
N GLY A 373 17.77 -1.42 7.97
CA GLY A 373 18.57 -1.12 6.79
C GLY A 373 19.95 -0.57 7.18
N THR A 374 21.00 -1.16 6.62
CA THR A 374 22.39 -0.78 6.91
C THR A 374 22.77 0.63 6.43
N PHE A 375 21.97 1.22 5.54
CA PHE A 375 22.21 2.55 4.95
C PHE A 375 21.17 3.59 5.41
N LYS A 376 20.25 3.24 6.33
CA LYS A 376 19.13 4.11 6.74
C LYS A 376 19.55 5.51 7.19
N ASP A 377 20.71 5.62 7.83
CA ASP A 377 21.24 6.89 8.35
C ASP A 377 21.82 7.81 7.26
N LYS A 378 21.94 7.31 6.02
CA LYS A 378 22.39 8.11 4.86
C LYS A 378 21.22 8.76 4.11
N LEU A 379 19.97 8.49 4.50
CA LEU A 379 18.80 9.10 3.87
C LEU A 379 18.72 10.59 4.20
N ASP A 380 18.69 11.43 3.17
CA ASP A 380 18.38 12.85 3.30
C ASP A 380 16.85 13.02 3.35
N ILE A 381 16.36 13.51 4.49
CA ILE A 381 14.93 13.64 4.78
C ILE A 381 14.27 14.72 3.88
N GLU A 382 14.95 15.84 3.63
CA GLU A 382 14.37 16.94 2.85
C GLU A 382 14.29 16.59 1.37
N GLU A 383 15.34 15.97 0.84
CA GLU A 383 15.33 15.48 -0.53
C GLU A 383 14.27 14.39 -0.72
N ALA A 384 14.11 13.48 0.25
CA ALA A 384 13.09 12.45 0.19
C ALA A 384 11.68 13.06 0.24
N ALA A 385 11.45 14.01 1.14
CA ALA A 385 10.17 14.70 1.28
C ALA A 385 9.80 15.47 -0.01
N LYS A 386 10.75 16.20 -0.59
CA LYS A 386 10.57 16.95 -1.84
C LYS A 386 10.28 16.02 -3.01
N SER A 387 11.03 14.93 -3.15
CA SER A 387 10.86 13.96 -4.25
C SER A 387 9.48 13.32 -4.22
N LEU A 388 9.03 12.88 -3.05
CA LEU A 388 7.69 12.30 -2.89
C LEU A 388 6.58 13.36 -3.07
N ALA A 389 6.77 14.58 -2.58
CA ALA A 389 5.80 15.66 -2.82
C ALA A 389 5.62 15.95 -4.32
N ASN A 390 6.73 16.01 -5.07
CA ASN A 390 6.70 16.19 -6.52
C ASN A 390 5.96 15.03 -7.21
N PHE A 391 6.20 13.78 -6.80
CA PHE A 391 5.49 12.62 -7.33
C PHE A 391 3.98 12.73 -7.10
N LEU A 392 3.54 13.02 -5.87
CA LEU A 392 2.12 13.17 -5.54
C LEU A 392 1.45 14.29 -6.33
N LEU A 393 2.10 15.47 -6.42
CA LEU A 393 1.60 16.60 -7.18
C LEU A 393 1.53 16.30 -8.68
N SER A 394 2.56 15.65 -9.24
CA SER A 394 2.57 15.23 -10.65
C SER A 394 1.45 14.23 -10.94
N CYS A 395 1.24 13.25 -10.08
CA CYS A 395 0.14 12.31 -10.20
C CYS A 395 -1.20 13.03 -10.21
N ASN A 396 -1.40 13.99 -9.30
CA ASN A 396 -2.64 14.75 -9.23
C ASN A 396 -2.89 15.61 -10.48
N GLU A 397 -1.86 16.25 -11.04
CA GLU A 397 -1.97 17.01 -12.29
C GLU A 397 -2.30 16.10 -13.49
N GLU A 398 -1.68 14.92 -13.58
CA GLU A 398 -2.03 13.91 -14.60
C GLU A 398 -3.48 13.45 -14.46
N MET A 399 -3.95 13.26 -13.23
CA MET A 399 -5.36 12.93 -12.98
C MET A 399 -6.31 14.02 -13.48
N LYS A 400 -5.98 15.30 -13.29
CA LYS A 400 -6.79 16.41 -13.81
C LYS A 400 -6.82 16.43 -15.34
N LEU A 401 -5.72 16.11 -16.02
CA LEU A 401 -5.69 15.99 -17.49
C LEU A 401 -6.64 14.88 -17.98
N ALA A 402 -6.66 13.74 -17.30
CA ALA A 402 -7.59 12.66 -17.63
C ALA A 402 -9.05 13.07 -17.38
N LEU A 403 -9.35 13.72 -16.23
CA LEU A 403 -10.66 14.27 -15.94
C LEU A 403 -11.12 15.28 -17.00
N GLN A 404 -10.21 16.15 -17.46
CA GLN A 404 -10.48 17.11 -18.52
C GLN A 404 -10.94 16.41 -19.80
N ALA A 405 -10.20 15.38 -20.22
CA ALA A 405 -10.49 14.59 -21.41
C ALA A 405 -11.82 13.80 -21.29
N MET A 406 -12.29 13.54 -20.08
CA MET A 406 -13.58 12.87 -19.80
C MET A 406 -14.72 13.85 -19.52
N SER A 407 -14.52 15.15 -19.76
CA SER A 407 -15.51 16.21 -19.50
C SER A 407 -15.92 16.35 -18.04
N LYS A 408 -15.02 16.04 -17.10
CA LYS A 408 -15.26 16.12 -15.66
C LYS A 408 -14.69 17.41 -15.08
N LYS A 409 -15.37 17.97 -14.09
CA LYS A 409 -14.92 19.13 -13.31
C LYS A 409 -14.58 18.78 -11.86
N ASN A 410 -15.07 17.65 -11.36
CA ASN A 410 -14.76 17.18 -10.03
C ASN A 410 -14.41 15.68 -10.07
N ILE A 411 -13.43 15.26 -9.28
CA ILE A 411 -13.05 13.85 -9.12
C ILE A 411 -14.24 12.98 -8.66
N GLU A 412 -15.14 13.54 -7.84
CA GLU A 412 -16.35 12.85 -7.36
C GLU A 412 -17.38 12.58 -8.47
N GLU A 413 -17.25 13.20 -9.65
CA GLU A 413 -18.10 12.92 -10.82
C GLU A 413 -17.67 11.64 -11.57
N LEU A 414 -16.52 11.04 -11.23
CA LEU A 414 -16.09 9.79 -11.85
C LEU A 414 -17.03 8.65 -11.47
N SER A 415 -17.38 7.84 -12.46
CA SER A 415 -18.22 6.67 -12.26
C SER A 415 -17.85 5.52 -13.21
N LYS A 416 -18.51 4.38 -13.00
CA LYS A 416 -18.45 3.19 -13.87
C LYS A 416 -18.71 3.53 -15.36
N GLU A 417 -19.46 4.58 -15.66
CA GLU A 417 -19.76 5.01 -17.04
C GLU A 417 -18.54 5.59 -17.77
N ASP A 418 -17.57 6.10 -17.02
CA ASP A 418 -16.31 6.63 -17.52
C ASP A 418 -15.28 5.52 -17.81
N LEU A 419 -15.67 4.25 -17.60
CA LEU A 419 -14.86 3.08 -17.88
C LEU A 419 -15.41 2.27 -19.05
N VAL A 420 -14.47 1.62 -19.75
CA VAL A 420 -14.74 0.57 -20.72
C VAL A 420 -13.81 -0.61 -20.47
N SER A 421 -14.35 -1.82 -20.53
CA SER A 421 -13.61 -3.07 -20.42
C SER A 421 -13.31 -3.64 -21.78
N LEU A 422 -12.08 -4.15 -21.94
CA LEU A 422 -11.66 -5.00 -23.07
C LEU A 422 -12.07 -6.46 -22.88
N ASP A 423 -12.55 -6.82 -21.70
CA ASP A 423 -12.87 -8.18 -21.28
C ASP A 423 -14.34 -8.27 -20.87
N LYS A 424 -15.06 -9.22 -21.47
CA LYS A 424 -16.50 -9.36 -21.27
C LYS A 424 -16.86 -9.82 -19.86
N GLU A 425 -16.08 -10.71 -19.26
CA GLU A 425 -16.36 -11.22 -17.91
C GLU A 425 -16.17 -10.11 -16.88
N ILE A 426 -15.09 -9.34 -17.00
CA ILE A 426 -14.87 -8.15 -16.18
C ILE A 426 -15.99 -7.13 -16.37
N SER A 427 -16.42 -6.90 -17.61
CA SER A 427 -17.51 -5.97 -17.92
C SER A 427 -18.82 -6.37 -17.26
N ASP A 428 -19.19 -7.65 -17.40
CA ASP A 428 -20.44 -8.19 -16.89
C ASP A 428 -20.44 -8.22 -15.36
N TYR A 429 -19.30 -8.58 -14.73
CA TYR A 429 -19.20 -8.65 -13.28
C TYR A 429 -19.07 -7.27 -12.61
N PHE A 430 -18.35 -6.32 -13.22
CA PHE A 430 -18.19 -4.97 -12.66
C PHE A 430 -19.27 -3.99 -13.09
N GLU A 431 -20.20 -4.42 -13.94
CA GLU A 431 -21.30 -3.60 -14.45
C GLU A 431 -20.78 -2.33 -15.16
N ILE A 432 -19.64 -2.45 -15.84
CA ILE A 432 -19.04 -1.41 -16.69
C ILE A 432 -19.31 -1.73 -18.17
N ASN A 433 -19.06 -0.76 -19.06
CA ASN A 433 -19.28 -0.96 -20.49
C ASN A 433 -18.29 -1.96 -21.09
N TYR A 434 -18.76 -2.84 -21.97
CA TYR A 434 -17.89 -3.69 -22.79
C TYR A 434 -17.62 -3.00 -24.13
N VAL A 435 -16.38 -3.07 -24.64
CA VAL A 435 -15.97 -2.39 -25.88
C VAL A 435 -16.85 -2.71 -27.10
N PHE A 436 -17.45 -3.90 -27.17
CA PHE A 436 -18.35 -4.30 -28.26
C PHE A 436 -19.84 -4.21 -27.93
N ARG A 437 -20.23 -3.76 -26.72
CA ARG A 437 -21.64 -3.48 -26.40
C ARG A 437 -22.01 -2.14 -27.03
N LYS A 438 -22.89 -2.15 -28.04
CA LYS A 438 -23.43 -0.92 -28.64
C LYS A 438 -24.17 -0.11 -27.56
N LYS A 439 -23.87 1.19 -27.49
CA LYS A 439 -24.50 2.15 -26.59
C LYS A 439 -25.76 2.74 -27.20
#